data_AF-A0A5C6AHU2-F1
#
_entry.id   AF-A0A5C6AHU2-F1
#
_cell.length_a   1.000
_cell.length_b   1.000
_cell.length_c   1.000
_cell.angle_alpha   90.00
_cell.angle_beta   90.00
_cell.angle_gamma   90.00
#
_symmetry.space_group_name_H-M   'P 1'
#
loop_
_entity.id
_entity.type
_entity.pdbx_description
1 polymer ?
#
loop_
_entity_poly.entity_id
_entity_poly.type
_entity_poly.pdbx_seq_one_letter_code
_entity_poly.pdbx_strand_id
1 'polypeptide(L)'
;MKPPRRRTTFWLMALPAATAMLAWNSSERAGAQPTPLRLPSLIQTTPADAPARSEPLPLPRPMRLPLPVEMQPIGAPPLEVTEPLLPEPVEPLAPFPNETLSVTSVGFCEFCGETCGAGACCGDCDSAGRWGRFGRAVYRGLCCPDPCYDPQWRPLADAAFVTAAVRPQNQQRFRWDFAEDLQRPDRAEYFWARNDGSGKGPNVQPRSVDYDELRHYTEVAHGSFGAWFEYSYRSLDFGGLHEAGFGDMTVGTKTLLFDTQLVQVAFQFQTHIPQGSPGKGLGVGHTSLEPGLIFGLNLSNDSYVQAEFNEWIPLGGDSIYQGAIFRYNVAYNRVLARPHPCVPLLGVIEMNGWRFQDGAYTDPLTTPNFNQASGESYLHGAAGLRLFFCDRADFGVSYSTPITSDGWAETQVRSELRFRY
;
A
#
# COMPACT_ATOMS: atom_id res chain seq x y z
N MET A 1 -11.21 49.13 9.77
CA MET A 1 -11.72 49.01 8.38
C MET A 1 -11.54 47.56 7.94
N LYS A 2 -12.64 46.83 7.72
CA LYS A 2 -12.65 45.43 7.26
C LYS A 2 -12.68 45.39 5.72
N PRO A 3 -11.91 44.54 5.03
CA PRO A 3 -12.02 44.38 3.59
C PRO A 3 -13.26 43.53 3.23
N PRO A 4 -13.84 43.71 2.03
CA PRO A 4 -15.12 43.10 1.67
C PRO A 4 -14.96 41.63 1.26
N ARG A 5 -15.91 40.80 1.71
CA ARG A 5 -16.08 39.40 1.31
C ARG A 5 -16.49 39.33 -0.17
N ARG A 6 -15.71 38.63 -1.00
CA ARG A 6 -16.11 38.22 -2.35
C ARG A 6 -17.19 37.13 -2.25
N ARG A 7 -18.32 37.35 -2.93
CA ARG A 7 -19.35 36.33 -3.19
C ARG A 7 -18.84 35.42 -4.30
N THR A 8 -18.63 34.14 -4.00
CA THR A 8 -18.41 33.09 -5.01
C THR A 8 -19.77 32.56 -5.46
N THR A 9 -20.07 32.80 -6.74
CA THR A 9 -21.23 32.29 -7.45
C THR A 9 -20.97 30.81 -7.77
N PHE A 10 -21.81 29.92 -7.25
CA PHE A 10 -21.81 28.50 -7.62
C PHE A 10 -22.29 28.37 -9.08
N TRP A 11 -21.38 27.96 -9.97
CA TRP A 11 -21.75 27.41 -11.28
C TRP A 11 -21.78 25.89 -11.16
N LEU A 12 -22.96 25.32 -11.35
CA LEU A 12 -23.14 23.90 -11.64
C LEU A 12 -22.47 23.59 -12.99
N MET A 13 -21.37 22.85 -12.97
CA MET A 13 -20.88 22.16 -14.18
C MET A 13 -21.44 20.74 -14.20
N ALA A 14 -22.33 20.51 -15.15
CA ALA A 14 -22.64 19.18 -15.65
C ALA A 14 -21.41 18.64 -16.40
N LEU A 15 -20.93 17.47 -15.98
CA LEU A 15 -19.92 16.68 -16.68
C LEU A 15 -20.58 15.90 -17.84
N PRO A 16 -20.11 16.03 -19.09
CA PRO A 16 -20.26 14.98 -20.07
C PRO A 16 -19.00 14.11 -20.09
N ALA A 17 -19.20 12.81 -19.94
CA ALA A 17 -18.25 11.78 -20.31
C ALA A 17 -18.05 11.76 -21.82
N ALA A 18 -16.81 11.86 -22.30
CA ALA A 18 -16.39 11.32 -23.61
C ALA A 18 -14.86 11.48 -23.81
N THR A 19 -14.19 10.34 -23.94
CA THR A 19 -13.23 10.03 -25.01
C THR A 19 -12.17 11.08 -25.40
N ALA A 20 -10.91 10.82 -25.07
CA ALA A 20 -9.76 11.32 -25.85
C ALA A 20 -8.68 10.24 -25.95
N MET A 21 -8.74 9.49 -27.05
CA MET A 21 -7.61 8.77 -27.62
C MET A 21 -6.62 9.78 -28.24
N LEU A 22 -5.34 9.52 -27.98
CA LEU A 22 -4.16 9.71 -28.84
C LEU A 22 -4.34 10.57 -30.11
N ALA A 23 -3.73 11.76 -30.09
CA ALA A 23 -3.15 12.38 -31.27
C ALA A 23 -1.86 13.10 -30.86
N TRP A 24 -0.74 12.39 -30.94
CA TRP A 24 0.60 12.94 -30.77
C TRP A 24 0.99 13.61 -32.08
N ASN A 25 0.71 14.90 -32.21
CA ASN A 25 1.19 15.71 -33.32
C ASN A 25 2.47 16.44 -32.92
N SER A 26 3.56 16.06 -33.57
CA SER A 26 4.83 16.76 -33.60
C SER A 26 4.65 18.18 -34.15
N SER A 27 5.00 19.20 -33.36
CA SER A 27 5.35 20.51 -33.91
C SER A 27 6.54 21.09 -33.14
N GLU A 28 7.62 21.28 -33.89
CA GLU A 28 8.85 21.97 -33.53
C GLU A 28 8.58 23.33 -32.87
N ARG A 29 9.17 23.57 -31.69
CA ARG A 29 9.64 24.90 -31.28
C ARG A 29 10.88 24.80 -30.38
N ALA A 30 11.99 25.27 -30.97
CA ALA A 30 12.99 26.15 -30.37
C ALA A 30 13.55 25.81 -28.98
N GLY A 31 14.73 25.19 -29.01
CA GLY A 31 15.95 25.74 -28.40
C GLY A 31 15.85 26.33 -27.00
N ALA A 32 15.81 25.46 -25.98
CA ALA A 32 16.38 25.75 -24.68
C ALA A 32 17.36 24.61 -24.34
N GLN A 33 18.65 24.94 -24.22
CA GLN A 33 19.66 23.99 -23.73
C GLN A 33 19.26 23.56 -22.30
N PRO A 34 19.15 22.25 -22.01
CA PRO A 34 18.97 21.81 -20.65
C PRO A 34 20.24 22.09 -19.85
N THR A 35 20.12 22.91 -18.82
CA THR A 35 21.14 23.08 -17.79
C THR A 35 21.43 21.71 -17.18
N PRO A 36 22.68 21.24 -17.12
CA PRO A 36 22.98 19.95 -16.52
C PRO A 36 22.61 19.97 -15.03
N LEU A 37 21.82 18.98 -14.62
CA LEU A 37 21.57 18.64 -13.22
C LEU A 37 22.91 18.44 -12.52
N ARG A 38 23.32 19.42 -11.70
CA ARG A 38 24.42 19.26 -10.76
C ARG A 38 23.95 18.38 -9.61
N LEU A 39 24.39 17.13 -9.62
CA LEU A 39 24.40 16.28 -8.43
C LEU A 39 25.17 17.01 -7.31
N PRO A 40 24.64 17.07 -6.08
CA PRO A 40 25.40 17.61 -4.96
C PRO A 40 26.64 16.76 -4.72
N SER A 41 27.80 17.40 -4.75
CA SER A 41 29.08 16.81 -4.38
C SER A 41 29.06 16.42 -2.91
N LEU A 42 28.81 15.14 -2.65
CA LEU A 42 28.98 14.54 -1.34
C LEU A 42 30.48 14.53 -0.97
N ILE A 43 30.73 14.96 0.27
CA ILE A 43 31.96 14.79 1.05
C ILE A 43 33.04 15.86 0.77
N GLN A 44 32.88 17.00 1.44
CA GLN A 44 34.00 17.85 1.84
C GLN A 44 34.43 17.40 3.24
N THR A 45 35.48 16.59 3.33
CA THR A 45 36.09 16.24 4.61
C THR A 45 36.77 17.46 5.21
N THR A 46 36.16 18.08 6.21
CA THR A 46 36.87 18.98 7.13
C THR A 46 37.79 18.15 8.03
N PRO A 47 39.04 18.57 8.24
CA PRO A 47 39.93 17.91 9.20
C PRO A 47 39.46 18.26 10.62
N ALA A 48 38.94 17.26 11.33
CA ALA A 48 38.55 17.36 12.72
C ALA A 48 39.79 17.23 13.63
N ASP A 49 39.91 18.18 14.55
CA ASP A 49 40.83 18.14 15.69
C ASP A 49 40.69 16.83 16.47
N ALA A 50 41.82 16.19 16.74
CA ALA A 50 41.90 14.95 17.49
C ALA A 50 41.60 15.18 18.98
N PRO A 51 40.54 14.59 19.56
CA PRO A 51 40.36 14.62 21.01
C PRO A 51 41.32 13.65 21.70
N ALA A 52 41.69 14.03 22.92
CA ALA A 52 42.63 13.33 23.79
C ALA A 52 42.23 11.85 24.02
N ARG A 53 43.23 10.97 23.91
CA ARG A 53 43.14 9.54 24.26
C ARG A 53 42.67 9.37 25.70
N SER A 54 41.43 8.92 25.89
CA SER A 54 41.02 8.25 27.12
C SER A 54 41.49 6.79 27.08
N GLU A 55 42.05 6.31 28.18
CA GLU A 55 42.44 4.91 28.33
C GLU A 55 41.23 3.98 28.19
N PRO A 56 41.36 2.86 27.45
CA PRO A 56 40.27 1.90 27.31
C PRO A 56 39.99 1.22 28.65
N LEU A 57 38.73 1.29 29.09
CA LEU A 57 38.22 0.51 30.22
C LEU A 57 38.40 -0.99 29.94
N PRO A 58 38.72 -1.79 30.97
CA PRO A 58 38.91 -3.23 30.82
C PRO A 58 37.62 -3.89 30.35
N LEU A 59 37.71 -4.58 29.21
CA LEU A 59 36.59 -5.34 28.64
C LEU A 59 36.09 -6.40 29.65
N PRO A 60 34.77 -6.51 29.86
CA PRO A 60 34.21 -7.58 30.68
C PRO A 60 34.53 -8.94 30.05
N ARG A 61 34.95 -9.89 30.90
CA ARG A 61 35.27 -11.26 30.48
C ARG A 61 34.06 -11.89 29.78
N PRO A 62 34.24 -12.55 28.62
CA PRO A 62 33.15 -13.21 27.93
C PRO A 62 32.54 -14.29 28.83
N MET A 63 31.23 -14.16 29.07
CA MET A 63 30.44 -15.22 29.69
C MET A 63 30.51 -16.45 28.77
N ARG A 64 31.02 -17.56 29.29
CA ARG A 64 30.99 -18.86 28.61
C ARG A 64 29.52 -19.28 28.51
N LEU A 65 28.93 -19.10 27.32
CA LEU A 65 27.66 -19.73 26.98
C LEU A 65 27.84 -21.26 27.02
N PRO A 66 26.89 -22.01 27.60
CA PRO A 66 26.90 -23.46 27.53
C PRO A 66 26.89 -23.90 26.06
N LEU A 67 27.78 -24.85 25.74
CA LEU A 67 27.89 -25.43 24.41
C LEU A 67 26.52 -25.98 23.96
N PRO A 68 26.11 -25.76 22.71
CA PRO A 68 24.89 -26.32 22.17
C PRO A 68 24.97 -27.86 22.23
N VAL A 69 23.92 -28.46 22.77
CA VAL A 69 23.72 -29.92 22.79
C VAL A 69 23.70 -30.40 21.35
N GLU A 70 24.62 -31.30 21.03
CA GLU A 70 24.73 -31.96 19.74
C GLU A 70 23.45 -32.78 19.49
N MET A 71 22.55 -32.25 18.66
CA MET A 71 21.35 -32.96 18.24
C MET A 71 21.77 -34.13 17.35
N GLN A 72 21.51 -35.35 17.82
CA GLN A 72 21.70 -36.55 17.01
C GLN A 72 20.79 -36.49 15.76
N PRO A 73 21.32 -36.80 14.57
CA PRO A 73 20.54 -36.84 13.35
C PRO A 73 19.49 -37.96 13.43
N ILE A 74 18.22 -37.56 13.34
CA ILE A 74 17.09 -38.48 13.14
C ILE A 74 17.25 -39.04 11.72
N GLY A 75 17.48 -40.35 11.63
CA GLY A 75 17.66 -41.05 10.37
C GLY A 75 16.45 -40.88 9.46
N ALA A 76 16.67 -40.29 8.29
CA ALA A 76 15.66 -40.23 7.23
C ALA A 76 15.38 -41.65 6.71
N PRO A 77 14.10 -42.02 6.51
CA PRO A 77 13.76 -43.27 5.86
C PRO A 77 14.26 -43.29 4.40
N PRO A 78 14.61 -44.46 3.86
CA PRO A 78 15.12 -44.59 2.50
C PRO A 78 14.08 -44.11 1.48
N LEU A 79 14.50 -43.22 0.58
CA LEU A 79 13.74 -42.77 -0.58
C LEU A 79 13.51 -43.95 -1.51
N GLU A 80 12.25 -44.34 -1.67
CA GLU A 80 11.79 -45.30 -2.67
C GLU A 80 11.91 -44.64 -4.05
N VAL A 81 12.81 -45.18 -4.88
CA VAL A 81 13.06 -44.70 -6.24
C VAL A 81 11.91 -45.18 -7.13
N THR A 82 10.93 -44.32 -7.35
CA THR A 82 9.85 -44.58 -8.32
C THR A 82 10.40 -44.48 -9.74
N GLU A 83 10.27 -45.58 -10.48
CA GLU A 83 10.70 -45.73 -11.86
C GLU A 83 9.94 -44.75 -12.78
N PRO A 84 10.61 -44.05 -13.72
CA PRO A 84 9.96 -43.06 -14.57
C PRO A 84 9.00 -43.73 -15.58
N LEU A 85 7.72 -43.37 -15.48
CA LEU A 85 6.68 -43.75 -16.44
C LEU A 85 6.99 -43.15 -17.83
N LEU A 86 6.97 -44.01 -18.85
CA LEU A 86 7.10 -43.65 -20.25
C LEU A 86 5.97 -42.70 -20.69
N PRO A 87 6.25 -41.70 -21.55
CA PRO A 87 5.24 -40.77 -22.03
C PRO A 87 4.22 -41.48 -22.95
N GLU A 88 2.94 -41.27 -22.67
CA GLU A 88 1.84 -41.75 -23.51
C GLU A 88 1.81 -41.03 -24.88
N PRO A 89 1.37 -41.73 -25.95
CA PRO A 89 1.30 -41.17 -27.29
C PRO A 89 0.27 -40.03 -27.39
N VAL A 90 0.72 -38.89 -27.91
CA VAL A 90 -0.09 -37.68 -28.12
C VAL A 90 -1.10 -37.92 -29.24
N GLU A 91 -2.39 -37.85 -28.91
CA GLU A 91 -3.49 -37.86 -29.89
C GLU A 91 -3.51 -36.56 -30.72
N PRO A 92 -3.83 -36.63 -32.02
CA PRO A 92 -3.87 -35.46 -32.90
C PRO A 92 -5.03 -34.52 -32.55
N LEU A 93 -4.68 -33.25 -32.32
CA LEU A 93 -5.60 -32.13 -32.08
C LEU A 93 -6.60 -31.97 -33.24
N ALA A 94 -7.89 -32.02 -32.90
CA ALA A 94 -8.99 -31.71 -33.81
C ALA A 94 -8.99 -30.22 -34.21
N PRO A 95 -9.46 -29.88 -35.42
CA PRO A 95 -9.51 -28.49 -35.91
C PRO A 95 -10.51 -27.66 -35.11
N PHE A 96 -10.08 -26.46 -34.70
CA PHE A 96 -10.90 -25.49 -33.97
C PHE A 96 -12.06 -24.97 -34.81
N PRO A 97 -13.30 -24.94 -34.29
CA PRO A 97 -14.41 -24.30 -34.95
C PRO A 97 -14.27 -22.77 -34.90
N ASN A 98 -14.49 -22.12 -36.05
CA ASN A 98 -14.57 -20.67 -36.17
C ASN A 98 -15.89 -20.18 -35.54
N GLU A 99 -15.86 -19.80 -34.26
CA GLU A 99 -16.98 -19.10 -33.63
C GLU A 99 -16.89 -17.60 -33.85
N THR A 100 -17.91 -17.09 -34.53
CA THR A 100 -18.21 -15.66 -34.67
C THR A 100 -18.55 -15.08 -33.30
N LEU A 101 -17.73 -14.15 -32.79
CA LEU A 101 -17.96 -13.41 -31.55
C LEU A 101 -19.28 -12.62 -31.62
N SER A 102 -20.34 -13.18 -31.05
CA SER A 102 -21.50 -12.42 -30.62
C SER A 102 -21.20 -11.78 -29.27
N VAL A 103 -21.53 -10.50 -29.10
CA VAL A 103 -21.42 -9.79 -27.81
C VAL A 103 -22.54 -10.31 -26.91
N THR A 104 -22.36 -11.52 -26.36
CA THR A 104 -23.29 -12.14 -25.42
C THR A 104 -23.08 -11.57 -24.03
N SER A 105 -24.21 -11.45 -23.33
CA SER A 105 -24.31 -11.20 -21.91
C SER A 105 -23.24 -11.95 -21.12
N VAL A 106 -22.61 -11.28 -20.15
CA VAL A 106 -21.74 -11.91 -19.16
C VAL A 106 -22.58 -12.88 -18.30
N GLY A 107 -22.82 -14.08 -18.83
CA GLY A 107 -23.54 -15.16 -18.19
C GLY A 107 -22.53 -16.06 -17.49
N PHE A 108 -22.37 -15.88 -16.18
CA PHE A 108 -21.48 -16.67 -15.33
C PHE A 108 -21.85 -18.17 -15.23
N CYS A 109 -22.84 -18.67 -15.98
CA CYS A 109 -23.37 -20.03 -15.88
C CYS A 109 -22.98 -20.95 -17.05
N GLU A 110 -22.33 -20.46 -18.11
CA GLU A 110 -22.03 -21.29 -19.29
C GLU A 110 -20.83 -22.23 -19.08
N PHE A 111 -20.03 -22.01 -18.03
CA PHE A 111 -18.79 -22.76 -17.77
C PHE A 111 -18.92 -23.91 -16.77
N CYS A 112 -20.05 -24.00 -16.06
CA CYS A 112 -20.30 -25.07 -15.08
C CYS A 112 -21.32 -26.01 -15.69
N GLY A 113 -20.85 -27.11 -16.33
CA GLY A 113 -21.71 -28.15 -16.87
C GLY A 113 -22.79 -28.58 -15.87
N GLU A 114 -23.89 -29.15 -16.38
CA GLU A 114 -25.19 -29.38 -15.71
C GLU A 114 -25.15 -30.06 -14.31
N THR A 115 -23.99 -30.48 -13.81
CA THR A 115 -23.79 -31.29 -12.61
C THR A 115 -23.07 -30.59 -11.46
N CYS A 116 -22.88 -29.26 -11.47
CA CYS A 116 -22.44 -28.56 -10.26
C CYS A 116 -23.59 -28.53 -9.24
N GLY A 117 -23.56 -29.46 -8.27
CA GLY A 117 -24.55 -29.61 -7.22
C GLY A 117 -24.74 -28.34 -6.41
N ALA A 118 -25.69 -27.50 -6.83
CA ALA A 118 -26.00 -26.25 -6.19
C ALA A 118 -26.54 -26.51 -4.77
N GLY A 119 -25.92 -25.89 -3.77
CA GLY A 119 -26.61 -25.62 -2.51
C GLY A 119 -27.93 -24.90 -2.81
N ALA A 120 -29.02 -25.38 -2.22
CA ALA A 120 -30.41 -25.12 -2.61
C ALA A 120 -30.93 -23.67 -2.52
N CYS A 121 -30.06 -22.66 -2.37
CA CYS A 121 -30.45 -21.27 -2.11
C CYS A 121 -30.16 -20.28 -3.25
N CYS A 122 -29.63 -20.73 -4.38
CA CYS A 122 -29.20 -19.87 -5.48
C CYS A 122 -30.26 -19.74 -6.58
N GLY A 123 -31.51 -19.49 -6.20
CA GLY A 123 -32.61 -19.30 -7.15
C GLY A 123 -32.37 -18.14 -8.12
N ASP A 124 -33.09 -18.14 -9.24
CA ASP A 124 -33.01 -17.05 -10.21
C ASP A 124 -33.65 -15.78 -9.66
N CYS A 125 -32.80 -14.85 -9.21
CA CYS A 125 -33.21 -13.49 -8.89
C CYS A 125 -33.34 -12.68 -10.19
N ASP A 126 -34.56 -12.57 -10.73
CA ASP A 126 -34.83 -11.75 -11.92
C ASP A 126 -34.86 -10.24 -11.59
N SER A 127 -33.68 -9.63 -11.57
CA SER A 127 -33.55 -8.17 -11.51
C SER A 127 -33.17 -7.59 -12.87
N ALA A 128 -34.05 -6.80 -13.48
CA ALA A 128 -33.81 -6.20 -14.80
C ALA A 128 -32.82 -5.02 -14.79
N GLY A 129 -32.66 -4.34 -13.65
CA GLY A 129 -31.81 -3.15 -13.52
C GLY A 129 -30.30 -3.47 -13.47
N ARG A 130 -29.46 -2.52 -13.90
CA ARG A 130 -27.99 -2.66 -13.86
C ARG A 130 -27.47 -2.90 -12.43
N TRP A 131 -27.96 -2.12 -11.47
CA TRP A 131 -27.64 -2.29 -10.05
C TRP A 131 -28.18 -3.59 -9.47
N GLY A 132 -29.35 -4.05 -9.95
CA GLY A 132 -29.88 -5.36 -9.60
C GLY A 132 -28.97 -6.49 -10.06
N ARG A 133 -28.52 -6.46 -11.33
CA ARG A 133 -27.57 -7.43 -11.87
C ARG A 133 -26.23 -7.42 -11.13
N PHE A 134 -25.73 -6.23 -10.79
CA PHE A 134 -24.52 -6.09 -9.99
C PHE A 134 -24.70 -6.69 -8.58
N GLY A 135 -25.77 -6.30 -7.87
CA GLY A 135 -26.10 -6.84 -6.55
C GLY A 135 -26.32 -8.35 -6.59
N ARG A 136 -26.95 -8.89 -7.63
CA ARG A 136 -27.11 -10.33 -7.87
C ARG A 136 -25.76 -11.02 -8.05
N ALA A 137 -24.85 -10.42 -8.83
CA ALA A 137 -23.52 -10.99 -9.04
C ALA A 137 -22.73 -11.04 -7.73
N VAL A 138 -22.75 -9.96 -6.94
CA VAL A 138 -22.13 -9.90 -5.61
C VAL A 138 -22.77 -10.93 -4.66
N TYR A 139 -24.10 -10.99 -4.59
CA TYR A 139 -24.81 -11.96 -3.76
C TYR A 139 -24.50 -13.40 -4.14
N ARG A 140 -24.48 -13.72 -5.44
CA ARG A 140 -24.08 -15.05 -5.94
C ARG A 140 -22.63 -15.35 -5.56
N GLY A 141 -21.71 -14.38 -5.71
CA GLY A 141 -20.34 -14.55 -5.25
C GLY A 141 -20.26 -14.92 -3.77
N LEU A 142 -21.02 -14.26 -2.90
CA LEU A 142 -20.96 -14.49 -1.46
C LEU A 142 -21.70 -15.76 -1.00
N CYS A 143 -22.88 -16.05 -1.55
CA CYS A 143 -23.75 -17.13 -1.07
C CYS A 143 -23.64 -18.42 -1.90
N CYS A 144 -23.10 -18.33 -3.12
CA CYS A 144 -23.08 -19.39 -4.11
C CYS A 144 -21.70 -19.42 -4.78
N PRO A 145 -20.61 -19.61 -4.01
CA PRO A 145 -19.28 -19.62 -4.58
C PRO A 145 -19.19 -20.68 -5.68
N ASP A 146 -18.60 -20.30 -6.80
CA ASP A 146 -18.41 -21.20 -7.93
C ASP A 146 -17.52 -22.38 -7.49
N PRO A 147 -18.00 -23.64 -7.52
CA PRO A 147 -17.19 -24.80 -7.15
C PRO A 147 -15.97 -24.99 -8.07
N CYS A 148 -15.99 -24.39 -9.27
CA CYS A 148 -14.90 -24.40 -10.22
C CYS A 148 -13.88 -23.27 -9.98
N TYR A 149 -14.11 -22.39 -9.00
CA TYR A 149 -13.19 -21.30 -8.70
C TYR A 149 -11.89 -21.84 -8.09
N ASP A 150 -10.81 -21.77 -8.85
CA ASP A 150 -9.47 -22.03 -8.35
C ASP A 150 -8.84 -20.73 -7.80
N PRO A 151 -8.55 -20.65 -6.49
CA PRO A 151 -7.94 -19.48 -5.90
C PRO A 151 -6.52 -19.29 -6.42
N GLN A 152 -6.38 -18.46 -7.46
CA GLN A 152 -5.09 -18.05 -8.04
C GLN A 152 -4.75 -16.57 -7.80
N TRP A 153 -3.47 -16.28 -7.55
CA TRP A 153 -3.00 -14.90 -7.46
C TRP A 153 -3.12 -14.22 -8.83
N ARG A 154 -3.43 -12.93 -8.84
CA ARG A 154 -3.58 -12.15 -10.07
C ARG A 154 -2.84 -10.82 -9.96
N PRO A 155 -2.00 -10.44 -10.94
CA PRO A 155 -1.29 -9.15 -10.94
C PRO A 155 -2.21 -7.95 -10.71
N LEU A 156 -3.42 -7.97 -11.29
CA LEU A 156 -4.44 -6.92 -11.15
C LEU A 156 -4.92 -6.73 -9.71
N ALA A 157 -5.00 -7.80 -8.93
CA ALA A 157 -5.43 -7.78 -7.52
C ALA A 157 -4.28 -7.44 -6.56
N ASP A 158 -3.12 -7.07 -7.09
CA ASP A 158 -1.93 -6.76 -6.31
C ASP A 158 -1.15 -5.61 -6.96
N ALA A 159 -1.83 -4.73 -7.70
CA ALA A 159 -1.18 -3.65 -8.45
C ALA A 159 -1.11 -2.31 -7.69
N ALA A 160 -1.95 -2.15 -6.67
CA ALA A 160 -2.05 -0.94 -5.87
C ALA A 160 -0.73 -0.60 -5.13
N PHE A 161 -0.47 0.69 -4.92
CA PHE A 161 0.71 1.18 -4.20
C PHE A 161 0.38 1.52 -2.75
N VAL A 162 -0.82 2.01 -2.48
CA VAL A 162 -1.27 2.36 -1.12
C VAL A 162 -2.14 1.26 -0.54
N THR A 163 -3.08 0.75 -1.35
CA THR A 163 -4.08 -0.23 -0.92
C THR A 163 -3.48 -1.64 -0.83
N ALA A 164 -3.68 -2.33 0.29
CA ALA A 164 -3.19 -3.70 0.45
C ALA A 164 -3.90 -4.70 -0.48
N ALA A 165 -3.16 -5.71 -0.95
CA ALA A 165 -3.76 -6.85 -1.65
C ALA A 165 -4.61 -7.70 -0.70
N VAL A 166 -5.80 -8.08 -1.16
CA VAL A 166 -6.78 -8.82 -0.35
C VAL A 166 -6.25 -10.20 0.01
N ARG A 167 -5.67 -10.91 -0.96
CA ARG A 167 -5.11 -12.24 -0.71
C ARG A 167 -3.71 -12.13 -0.10
N PRO A 168 -3.42 -12.83 1.01
CA PRO A 168 -2.06 -12.95 1.53
C PRO A 168 -1.13 -13.63 0.52
N GLN A 169 0.13 -13.19 0.41
CA GLN A 169 1.11 -13.76 -0.53
C GLN A 169 2.48 -13.93 0.12
N ASN A 170 3.25 -14.92 -0.33
CA ASN A 170 4.67 -15.00 -0.01
C ASN A 170 5.42 -13.95 -0.83
N GLN A 171 5.87 -12.89 -0.18
CA GLN A 171 6.55 -11.80 -0.89
C GLN A 171 7.50 -11.00 -0.01
N GLN A 172 8.51 -10.44 -0.67
CA GLN A 172 9.30 -9.33 -0.16
C GLN A 172 9.04 -8.10 -1.01
N ARG A 173 8.93 -6.95 -0.34
CA ARG A 173 8.67 -5.67 -0.99
C ARG A 173 9.63 -4.62 -0.43
N PHE A 174 10.33 -3.96 -1.34
CA PHE A 174 11.13 -2.78 -1.06
C PHE A 174 10.40 -1.57 -1.62
N ARG A 175 10.11 -0.60 -0.77
CA ARG A 175 9.38 0.61 -1.16
C ARG A 175 10.19 1.82 -0.74
N TRP A 176 10.42 2.75 -1.67
CA TRP A 176 10.97 4.05 -1.35
C TRP A 176 9.90 5.11 -1.59
N ASP A 177 9.65 5.89 -0.54
CA ASP A 177 8.74 7.03 -0.54
C ASP A 177 9.56 8.31 -0.37
N PHE A 178 9.38 9.24 -1.29
CA PHE A 178 9.83 10.62 -1.18
C PHE A 178 8.60 11.50 -1.05
N ALA A 179 8.55 12.39 -0.08
CA ALA A 179 7.48 13.36 0.03
C ALA A 179 7.98 14.72 0.50
N GLU A 180 7.39 15.76 -0.06
CA GLU A 180 7.73 17.15 0.21
C GLU A 180 6.59 17.85 0.97
N ASP A 181 6.98 18.82 1.79
CA ASP A 181 6.06 19.69 2.51
C ASP A 181 5.03 18.93 3.36
N LEU A 182 5.46 17.92 4.14
CA LEU A 182 4.57 17.29 5.11
C LEU A 182 4.19 18.30 6.19
N GLN A 183 2.92 18.68 6.21
CA GLN A 183 2.38 19.69 7.12
C GLN A 183 1.89 19.03 8.41
N ARG A 184 2.13 19.69 9.55
CA ARG A 184 1.63 19.28 10.88
C ARG A 184 1.97 17.81 11.20
N PRO A 185 3.27 17.45 11.22
CA PRO A 185 3.72 16.07 11.34
C PRO A 185 3.38 15.41 12.70
N ASP A 186 3.09 16.19 13.73
CA ASP A 186 2.70 15.68 15.05
C ASP A 186 1.19 15.44 15.19
N ARG A 187 0.43 15.64 14.11
CA ARG A 187 -1.02 15.52 14.13
C ARG A 187 -1.50 14.14 14.55
N ALA A 188 -2.33 14.13 15.58
CA ALA A 188 -2.89 12.93 16.19
C ALA A 188 -1.83 11.91 16.65
N GLU A 189 -0.57 12.35 16.79
CA GLU A 189 0.62 11.52 16.94
C GLU A 189 0.72 10.35 15.93
N TYR A 190 0.33 10.57 14.67
CA TYR A 190 0.35 9.51 13.64
C TYR A 190 1.72 9.33 12.97
N PHE A 191 2.46 10.43 12.76
CA PHE A 191 3.77 10.39 12.10
C PHE A 191 4.90 10.70 13.06
N TRP A 192 4.74 11.76 13.85
CA TRP A 192 5.61 12.15 14.96
C TRP A 192 4.85 12.19 16.28
N ALA A 193 5.58 12.03 17.37
CA ALA A 193 5.10 12.46 18.67
C ALA A 193 4.94 14.00 18.73
N ARG A 194 4.14 14.49 19.68
CA ARG A 194 3.97 15.90 20.03
C ARG A 194 5.29 16.67 20.04
N ASN A 195 5.37 17.78 19.29
CA ASN A 195 6.61 18.55 19.06
C ASN A 195 6.55 20.00 19.59
N ASP A 196 5.65 20.31 20.52
CA ASP A 196 5.52 21.67 21.08
C ASP A 196 6.61 22.04 22.12
N GLY A 197 7.67 21.22 22.23
CA GLY A 197 8.77 21.37 23.18
C GLY A 197 8.53 20.75 24.56
N SER A 198 7.32 20.28 24.84
CA SER A 198 7.00 19.53 26.06
C SER A 198 6.71 18.04 25.84
N GLY A 199 6.53 17.64 24.57
CA GLY A 199 6.31 16.25 24.16
C GLY A 199 7.59 15.44 23.92
N LYS A 200 7.41 14.20 23.47
CA LYS A 200 8.50 13.28 23.11
C LYS A 200 9.09 13.55 21.71
N GLY A 201 8.42 14.38 20.90
CA GLY A 201 8.81 14.68 19.52
C GLY A 201 10.03 15.59 19.43
N PRO A 202 10.44 15.98 18.21
CA PRO A 202 11.49 16.97 18.01
C PRO A 202 11.22 18.27 18.78
N ASN A 203 12.25 18.85 19.40
CA ASN A 203 12.14 20.16 20.07
C ASN A 203 12.25 21.33 19.08
N VAL A 204 11.71 21.14 17.89
CA VAL A 204 11.61 22.14 16.83
C VAL A 204 10.21 22.00 16.26
N GLN A 205 9.56 23.14 16.01
CA GLN A 205 8.24 23.20 15.39
C GLN A 205 8.42 23.60 13.92
N PRO A 206 8.77 22.66 13.02
CA PRO A 206 8.92 22.99 11.62
C PRO A 206 7.55 23.32 11.02
N ARG A 207 7.55 24.20 10.01
CA ARG A 207 6.36 24.47 9.20
C ARG A 207 6.04 23.27 8.30
N SER A 208 7.08 22.59 7.85
CA SER A 208 7.01 21.48 6.92
C SER A 208 8.21 20.57 7.08
N VAL A 209 8.03 19.34 6.61
CA VAL A 209 9.03 18.27 6.71
C VAL A 209 9.13 17.61 5.35
N ASP A 210 10.35 17.51 4.84
CA ASP A 210 10.64 16.69 3.68
C ASP A 210 11.18 15.35 4.18
N TYR A 211 10.74 14.25 3.57
CA TYR A 211 11.20 12.93 3.99
C TYR A 211 11.46 11.96 2.84
N ASP A 212 12.45 11.12 3.09
CA ASP A 212 12.75 9.91 2.34
C ASP A 212 12.57 8.72 3.27
N GLU A 213 11.76 7.74 2.87
CA GLU A 213 11.52 6.53 3.66
C GLU A 213 11.68 5.28 2.80
N LEU A 214 12.66 4.44 3.15
CA LEU A 214 12.83 3.11 2.61
C LEU A 214 12.16 2.09 3.54
N ARG A 215 11.21 1.33 3.03
CA ARG A 215 10.50 0.28 3.76
C ARG A 215 10.83 -1.08 3.20
N HIS A 216 11.08 -2.03 4.10
CA HIS A 216 11.19 -3.44 3.75
C HIS A 216 10.06 -4.22 4.42
N TYR A 217 9.25 -4.83 3.58
CA TYR A 217 8.09 -5.63 3.95
C TYR A 217 8.36 -7.09 3.59
N THR A 218 8.10 -8.00 4.52
CA THR A 218 8.15 -9.46 4.29
C THR A 218 6.84 -10.08 4.75
N GLU A 219 6.17 -10.80 3.86
CA GLU A 219 4.95 -11.55 4.13
C GLU A 219 5.17 -13.04 3.87
N VAL A 220 4.70 -13.86 4.81
CA VAL A 220 4.62 -15.30 4.69
C VAL A 220 3.14 -15.68 4.77
N ALA A 221 2.66 -16.33 3.74
CA ALA A 221 1.26 -16.70 3.56
C ALA A 221 1.12 -18.21 3.39
N HIS A 222 0.07 -18.75 3.99
CA HIS A 222 -0.36 -20.13 3.81
C HIS A 222 -1.89 -20.19 3.70
N GLY A 223 -2.39 -20.49 2.50
CA GLY A 223 -3.81 -20.52 2.21
C GLY A 223 -4.48 -19.16 2.42
N SER A 224 -5.49 -19.12 3.28
CA SER A 224 -6.26 -17.91 3.60
C SER A 224 -5.60 -17.01 4.65
N PHE A 225 -4.48 -17.42 5.26
CA PHE A 225 -3.82 -16.68 6.32
C PHE A 225 -2.42 -16.22 5.90
N GLY A 226 -2.02 -15.03 6.33
CA GLY A 226 -0.63 -14.59 6.25
C GLY A 226 -0.24 -13.74 7.43
N ALA A 227 1.06 -13.74 7.73
CA ALA A 227 1.68 -12.86 8.69
C ALA A 227 2.82 -12.10 8.01
N TRP A 228 3.03 -10.86 8.44
CA TRP A 228 4.06 -10.02 7.87
C TRP A 228 4.67 -9.10 8.92
N PHE A 229 5.84 -8.57 8.60
CA PHE A 229 6.43 -7.46 9.31
C PHE A 229 7.02 -6.48 8.31
N GLU A 230 7.06 -5.22 8.71
CA GLU A 230 7.61 -4.09 7.97
C GLU A 230 8.50 -3.29 8.92
N TYR A 231 9.69 -2.92 8.45
CA TYR A 231 10.51 -1.92 9.11
C TYR A 231 10.87 -0.84 8.10
N SER A 232 11.03 0.39 8.59
CA SER A 232 11.42 1.53 7.76
C SER A 232 12.75 2.12 8.20
N TYR A 233 13.48 2.66 7.23
CA TYR A 233 14.58 3.58 7.43
C TYR A 233 14.15 4.92 6.86
N ARG A 234 14.10 5.94 7.72
CA ARG A 234 13.59 7.26 7.40
C ARG A 234 14.70 8.29 7.52
N SER A 235 14.71 9.22 6.58
CA SER A 235 15.52 10.43 6.56
C SER A 235 14.58 11.62 6.50
N LEU A 236 14.82 12.62 7.33
CA LEU A 236 13.97 13.78 7.54
C LEU A 236 14.82 15.05 7.37
N ASP A 237 14.30 16.02 6.64
CA ASP A 237 14.82 17.39 6.62
C ASP A 237 13.73 18.35 7.10
N PHE A 238 14.03 19.11 8.16
CA PHE A 238 13.10 20.07 8.71
C PHE A 238 13.83 21.17 9.47
N GLY A 239 13.46 22.44 9.23
CA GLY A 239 14.02 23.56 9.98
C GLY A 239 15.56 23.70 9.89
N GLY A 240 16.18 23.19 8.83
CA GLY A 240 17.64 23.14 8.65
C GLY A 240 18.35 22.06 9.46
N LEU A 241 17.60 21.13 10.06
CA LEU A 241 18.11 19.94 10.70
C LEU A 241 17.88 18.73 9.79
N HIS A 242 18.83 17.80 9.84
CA HIS A 242 18.74 16.53 9.13
C HIS A 242 18.85 15.39 10.14
N GLU A 243 17.84 14.52 10.16
CA GLU A 243 17.78 13.36 11.06
C GLU A 243 17.49 12.10 10.25
N ALA A 244 18.21 11.02 10.52
CA ALA A 244 18.00 9.75 9.84
C ALA A 244 18.16 8.56 10.80
N GLY A 245 17.41 7.49 10.54
CA GLY A 245 17.51 6.24 11.27
C GLY A 245 16.34 5.30 11.01
N PHE A 246 16.29 4.22 11.78
CA PHE A 246 15.16 3.30 11.72
C PHE A 246 13.90 3.96 12.30
N GLY A 247 12.78 3.75 11.62
CA GLY A 247 11.47 4.14 12.10
C GLY A 247 10.82 3.07 12.99
N ASP A 248 9.53 3.23 13.21
CA ASP A 248 8.73 2.24 13.93
C ASP A 248 8.57 0.96 13.12
N MET A 249 8.44 -0.17 13.83
CA MET A 249 8.26 -1.48 13.22
C MET A 249 6.78 -1.83 13.22
N THR A 250 6.26 -2.33 12.10
CA THR A 250 4.89 -2.83 12.02
C THR A 250 4.91 -4.34 11.90
N VAL A 251 4.09 -5.01 12.69
CA VAL A 251 3.82 -6.46 12.56
C VAL A 251 2.34 -6.63 12.31
N GLY A 252 1.97 -7.52 11.39
CA GLY A 252 0.57 -7.70 11.04
C GLY A 252 0.20 -9.12 10.65
N THR A 253 -1.10 -9.36 10.69
CA THR A 253 -1.74 -10.59 10.22
C THR A 253 -2.84 -10.24 9.23
N LYS A 254 -3.08 -11.10 8.26
CA LYS A 254 -4.10 -10.97 7.23
C LYS A 254 -4.83 -12.29 7.09
N THR A 255 -6.16 -12.25 7.17
CA THR A 255 -7.02 -13.42 7.03
C THR A 255 -8.08 -13.16 5.97
N LEU A 256 -8.07 -13.98 4.93
CA LEU A 256 -9.06 -13.98 3.86
C LEU A 256 -10.37 -14.56 4.39
N LEU A 257 -11.41 -13.72 4.42
CA LEU A 257 -12.75 -14.07 4.92
C LEU A 257 -13.63 -14.63 3.80
N PHE A 258 -13.56 -14.00 2.62
CA PHE A 258 -14.27 -14.41 1.42
C PHE A 258 -13.31 -14.40 0.24
N ASP A 259 -13.25 -15.50 -0.51
CA ASP A 259 -12.41 -15.63 -1.70
C ASP A 259 -13.23 -16.21 -2.84
N THR A 260 -13.74 -15.33 -3.70
CA THR A 260 -14.45 -15.73 -4.92
C THR A 260 -13.86 -15.01 -6.12
N GLN A 261 -14.19 -15.46 -7.32
CA GLN A 261 -13.70 -14.85 -8.55
C GLN A 261 -14.10 -13.38 -8.71
N LEU A 262 -15.27 -13.00 -8.19
CA LEU A 262 -15.82 -11.66 -8.29
C LEU A 262 -15.45 -10.80 -7.07
N VAL A 263 -15.66 -11.32 -5.87
CA VAL A 263 -15.53 -10.60 -4.61
C VAL A 263 -14.51 -11.27 -3.71
N GLN A 264 -13.58 -10.48 -3.20
CA GLN A 264 -12.64 -10.91 -2.18
C GLN A 264 -12.75 -9.98 -0.98
N VAL A 265 -12.67 -10.54 0.22
CA VAL A 265 -12.69 -9.78 1.48
C VAL A 265 -11.67 -10.37 2.43
N ALA A 266 -10.82 -9.53 3.01
CA ALA A 266 -9.86 -9.93 4.03
C ALA A 266 -9.91 -9.01 5.23
N PHE A 267 -9.80 -9.61 6.41
CA PHE A 267 -9.53 -8.88 7.64
C PHE A 267 -8.01 -8.75 7.82
N GLN A 268 -7.57 -7.57 8.24
CA GLN A 268 -6.18 -7.26 8.52
C GLN A 268 -6.09 -6.70 9.94
N PHE A 269 -5.01 -7.03 10.63
CA PHE A 269 -4.69 -6.40 11.90
C PHE A 269 -3.21 -6.05 11.92
N GLN A 270 -2.88 -4.81 12.24
CA GLN A 270 -1.50 -4.34 12.36
C GLN A 270 -1.23 -3.83 13.78
N THR A 271 -0.01 -4.05 14.25
CA THR A 271 0.54 -3.49 15.48
C THR A 271 1.79 -2.72 15.15
N HIS A 272 1.79 -1.44 15.47
CA HIS A 272 2.92 -0.53 15.30
C HIS A 272 3.68 -0.45 16.61
N ILE A 273 4.95 -0.86 16.59
CA ILE A 273 5.83 -1.00 17.74
C ILE A 273 6.83 0.16 17.71
N PRO A 274 6.92 0.97 18.78
CA PRO A 274 7.79 2.13 18.81
C PRO A 274 9.26 1.70 18.91
N GLN A 275 9.95 1.70 17.76
CA GLN A 275 11.39 1.44 17.67
C GLN A 275 12.16 2.68 17.21
N GLY A 276 11.50 3.57 16.47
CA GLY A 276 12.09 4.82 16.03
C GLY A 276 12.31 5.78 17.19
N SER A 277 13.30 6.65 17.06
CA SER A 277 13.55 7.71 18.05
C SER A 277 12.51 8.83 17.90
N PRO A 278 11.56 9.01 18.84
CA PRO A 278 10.54 10.06 18.71
C PRO A 278 11.13 11.46 18.77
N GLY A 279 12.19 11.67 19.56
CA GLY A 279 12.87 12.96 19.67
C GLY A 279 13.56 13.43 18.38
N LYS A 280 13.75 12.51 17.42
CA LYS A 280 14.27 12.80 16.08
C LYS A 280 13.18 12.81 14.99
N GLY A 281 11.92 12.57 15.36
CA GLY A 281 10.82 12.41 14.40
C GLY A 281 10.83 11.07 13.66
N LEU A 282 11.65 10.11 14.08
CA LEU A 282 11.73 8.82 13.39
C LEU A 282 10.58 7.86 13.79
N GLY A 283 9.86 8.17 14.87
CA GLY A 283 8.70 7.40 15.32
C GLY A 283 7.77 8.21 16.23
N VAL A 284 6.70 7.58 16.70
CA VAL A 284 5.68 8.23 17.53
C VAL A 284 5.89 7.99 19.02
N GLY A 285 6.75 7.03 19.40
CA GLY A 285 7.11 6.79 20.80
C GLY A 285 5.98 6.19 21.66
N HIS A 286 4.99 5.59 21.00
CA HIS A 286 3.92 4.79 21.59
C HIS A 286 3.53 3.64 20.65
N THR A 287 2.81 2.65 21.18
CA THR A 287 2.27 1.54 20.37
C THR A 287 0.97 1.98 19.71
N SER A 288 0.64 1.45 18.54
CA SER A 288 -0.70 1.64 17.94
C SER A 288 -1.24 0.35 17.37
N LEU A 289 -2.55 0.19 17.44
CA LEU A 289 -3.27 -0.94 16.86
C LEU A 289 -4.07 -0.45 15.66
N GLU A 290 -4.10 -1.25 14.60
CA GLU A 290 -4.79 -0.91 13.36
C GLU A 290 -5.55 -2.12 12.80
N PRO A 291 -6.78 -2.39 13.30
CA PRO A 291 -7.71 -3.28 12.60
C PRO A 291 -8.11 -2.67 11.26
N GLY A 292 -8.28 -3.52 10.25
CA GLY A 292 -8.70 -3.11 8.93
C GLY A 292 -9.43 -4.19 8.14
N LEU A 293 -10.13 -3.74 7.11
CA LEU A 293 -10.91 -4.56 6.21
C LEU A 293 -10.56 -4.19 4.77
N ILE A 294 -10.19 -5.20 3.99
CA ILE A 294 -9.76 -5.06 2.61
C ILE A 294 -10.81 -5.73 1.72
N PHE A 295 -11.26 -5.03 0.70
CA PHE A 295 -12.21 -5.48 -0.29
C PHE A 295 -11.57 -5.49 -1.67
N GLY A 296 -11.92 -6.49 -2.47
CA GLY A 296 -11.52 -6.62 -3.86
C GLY A 296 -12.72 -6.97 -4.71
N LEU A 297 -12.83 -6.30 -5.85
CA LEU A 297 -13.91 -6.49 -6.81
C LEU A 297 -13.34 -6.59 -8.22
N ASN A 298 -13.50 -7.76 -8.82
CA ASN A 298 -13.09 -8.02 -10.19
C ASN A 298 -14.16 -7.49 -11.16
N LEU A 299 -13.91 -6.33 -11.77
CA LEU A 299 -14.89 -5.70 -12.66
C LEU A 299 -14.89 -6.30 -14.07
N SER A 300 -13.72 -6.69 -14.56
CA SER A 300 -13.52 -7.34 -15.86
C SER A 300 -12.20 -8.10 -15.87
N ASN A 301 -11.92 -8.85 -16.92
CA ASN A 301 -10.63 -9.54 -17.08
C ASN A 301 -9.41 -8.60 -17.02
N ASP A 302 -9.61 -7.32 -17.32
CA ASP A 302 -8.56 -6.30 -17.40
C ASP A 302 -8.69 -5.20 -16.34
N SER A 303 -9.69 -5.26 -15.45
CA SER A 303 -9.96 -4.19 -14.47
C SER A 303 -10.34 -4.74 -13.11
N TYR A 304 -9.76 -4.18 -12.06
CA TYR A 304 -9.95 -4.61 -10.69
C TYR A 304 -10.05 -3.39 -9.78
N VAL A 305 -10.99 -3.41 -8.83
CA VAL A 305 -11.14 -2.36 -7.80
C VAL A 305 -10.77 -2.94 -6.45
N GLN A 306 -10.02 -2.16 -5.67
CA GLN A 306 -9.67 -2.47 -4.29
C GLN A 306 -10.11 -1.35 -3.39
N ALA A 307 -10.51 -1.69 -2.18
CA ALA A 307 -10.70 -0.73 -1.11
C ALA A 307 -10.15 -1.29 0.19
N GLU A 308 -9.57 -0.43 1.02
CA GLU A 308 -9.08 -0.76 2.34
C GLU A 308 -9.59 0.27 3.33
N PHE A 309 -10.07 -0.19 4.48
CA PHE A 309 -10.54 0.65 5.57
C PHE A 309 -9.82 0.24 6.83
N ASN A 310 -9.18 1.18 7.52
CA ASN A 310 -8.42 0.91 8.74
C ASN A 310 -8.79 1.92 9.83
N GLU A 311 -8.72 1.49 11.09
CA GLU A 311 -8.88 2.35 12.26
C GLU A 311 -7.58 2.36 13.06
N TRP A 312 -6.91 3.50 13.15
CA TRP A 312 -5.71 3.67 13.97
C TRP A 312 -6.09 4.01 15.41
N ILE A 313 -5.60 3.21 16.35
CA ILE A 313 -5.87 3.35 17.79
C ILE A 313 -4.53 3.50 18.52
N PRO A 314 -4.13 4.72 18.92
CA PRO A 314 -2.89 4.94 19.65
C PRO A 314 -3.01 4.45 21.10
N LEU A 315 -1.94 3.84 21.62
CA LEU A 315 -1.84 3.31 22.99
C LEU A 315 -0.62 3.91 23.69
N GLY A 316 -0.85 4.86 24.59
CA GLY A 316 0.20 5.43 25.45
C GLY A 316 1.00 6.59 24.83
N GLY A 317 0.40 7.29 23.86
CA GLY A 317 0.82 8.61 23.42
C GLY A 317 0.45 9.70 24.43
N ASP A 318 0.69 10.95 24.06
CA ASP A 318 0.28 12.10 24.86
C ASP A 318 -1.26 12.19 24.89
N SER A 319 -1.84 12.31 26.09
CA SER A 319 -3.30 12.23 26.28
C SER A 319 -4.09 13.32 25.55
N ILE A 320 -3.44 14.41 25.14
CA ILE A 320 -4.08 15.52 24.44
C ILE A 320 -3.83 15.41 22.93
N TYR A 321 -2.62 15.00 22.52
CA TYR A 321 -2.23 14.97 21.10
C TYR A 321 -2.60 13.66 20.41
N GLN A 322 -2.48 12.51 21.08
CA GLN A 322 -2.80 11.23 20.48
C GLN A 322 -4.26 11.21 20.02
N GLY A 323 -4.54 10.70 18.83
CA GLY A 323 -5.90 10.67 18.27
C GLY A 323 -6.19 9.42 17.47
N ALA A 324 -7.44 8.97 17.51
CA ALA A 324 -7.92 7.91 16.63
C ALA A 324 -8.10 8.44 15.20
N ILE A 325 -7.75 7.62 14.20
CA ILE A 325 -7.79 8.02 12.79
C ILE A 325 -8.42 6.91 11.96
N PHE A 326 -9.48 7.25 11.24
CA PHE A 326 -10.06 6.37 10.25
C PHE A 326 -9.38 6.61 8.90
N ARG A 327 -8.79 5.56 8.33
CA ARG A 327 -8.12 5.59 7.03
C ARG A 327 -8.95 4.83 6.01
N TYR A 328 -9.00 5.36 4.80
CA TYR A 328 -9.66 4.70 3.68
C TYR A 328 -8.83 4.87 2.41
N ASN A 329 -8.60 3.76 1.71
CA ASN A 329 -7.89 3.71 0.44
C ASN A 329 -8.79 3.05 -0.60
N VAL A 330 -8.78 3.55 -1.82
CA VAL A 330 -9.48 2.96 -2.97
C VAL A 330 -8.54 2.97 -4.16
N ALA A 331 -8.37 1.81 -4.81
CA ALA A 331 -7.56 1.67 -6.01
C ALA A 331 -8.40 1.14 -7.18
N TYR A 332 -8.17 1.69 -8.37
CA TYR A 332 -8.60 1.13 -9.62
C TYR A 332 -7.38 0.72 -10.44
N ASN A 333 -7.28 -0.57 -10.71
CA ASN A 333 -6.17 -1.19 -11.42
C ASN A 333 -6.67 -1.64 -12.80
N ARG A 334 -5.92 -1.32 -13.86
CA ARG A 334 -6.25 -1.73 -15.23
C ARG A 334 -5.02 -2.18 -16.00
N VAL A 335 -5.15 -3.25 -16.80
CA VAL A 335 -4.11 -3.61 -17.77
C VAL A 335 -4.14 -2.62 -18.93
N LEU A 336 -3.03 -1.91 -19.14
CA LEU A 336 -2.88 -0.93 -20.22
C LEU A 336 -2.30 -1.58 -21.47
N ALA A 337 -1.30 -2.44 -21.28
CA ALA A 337 -0.62 -3.14 -22.35
C ALA A 337 -0.11 -4.50 -21.89
N ARG A 338 0.10 -5.41 -22.85
CA ARG A 338 0.74 -6.70 -22.63
C ARG A 338 1.84 -6.92 -23.67
N PRO A 339 3.03 -6.30 -23.49
CA PRO A 339 4.19 -6.58 -24.33
C PRO A 339 4.48 -8.08 -24.50
N HIS A 340 4.22 -8.85 -23.44
CA HIS A 340 4.24 -10.32 -23.44
C HIS A 340 3.05 -10.81 -22.58
N PRO A 341 2.49 -12.02 -22.82
CA PRO A 341 1.42 -12.58 -21.98
C PRO A 341 1.76 -12.60 -20.48
N CYS A 342 3.03 -12.82 -20.15
CA CYS A 342 3.55 -12.84 -18.77
C CYS A 342 4.11 -11.50 -18.29
N VAL A 343 4.05 -10.43 -19.09
CA VAL A 343 4.59 -9.10 -18.74
C VAL A 343 3.52 -8.03 -18.93
N PRO A 344 2.46 -8.02 -18.09
CA PRO A 344 1.45 -6.99 -18.18
C PRO A 344 1.98 -5.66 -17.61
N LEU A 345 1.68 -4.57 -18.32
CA LEU A 345 1.83 -3.20 -17.85
C LEU A 345 0.48 -2.71 -17.32
N LEU A 346 0.42 -2.38 -16.03
CA LEU A 346 -0.79 -1.95 -15.34
C LEU A 346 -0.72 -0.47 -15.05
N GLY A 347 -1.85 0.20 -15.24
CA GLY A 347 -2.13 1.54 -14.75
C GLY A 347 -2.93 1.47 -13.48
N VAL A 348 -2.59 2.32 -12.53
CA VAL A 348 -3.18 2.37 -11.20
C VAL A 348 -3.60 3.81 -10.93
N ILE A 349 -4.85 3.99 -10.50
CA ILE A 349 -5.33 5.26 -9.95
C ILE A 349 -5.82 4.97 -8.54
N GLU A 350 -5.34 5.74 -7.57
CA GLU A 350 -5.63 5.56 -6.17
C GLU A 350 -6.17 6.84 -5.53
N MET A 351 -6.98 6.66 -4.51
CA MET A 351 -7.46 7.70 -3.63
C MET A 351 -7.24 7.23 -2.20
N ASN A 352 -6.55 8.03 -1.41
CA ASN A 352 -6.21 7.72 -0.03
C ASN A 352 -6.64 8.87 0.87
N GLY A 353 -7.30 8.55 1.97
CA GLY A 353 -7.85 9.54 2.86
C GLY A 353 -7.69 9.19 4.33
N TRP A 354 -7.63 10.25 5.13
CA TRP A 354 -7.53 10.20 6.57
C TRP A 354 -8.64 11.05 7.16
N ARG A 355 -9.32 10.50 8.17
CA ARG A 355 -10.35 11.19 8.94
C ARG A 355 -9.95 11.16 10.41
N PHE A 356 -9.58 12.31 10.95
CA PHE A 356 -9.19 12.45 12.34
C PHE A 356 -10.44 12.47 13.22
N GLN A 357 -10.56 11.48 14.11
CA GLN A 357 -11.70 11.37 15.02
C GLN A 357 -11.44 12.13 16.33
N ASP A 358 -10.19 12.17 16.76
CA ASP A 358 -9.74 12.85 17.98
C ASP A 358 -8.29 13.36 17.83
N GLY A 359 -7.72 13.88 18.92
CA GLY A 359 -6.34 14.33 19.04
C GLY A 359 -6.15 15.80 18.69
N ALA A 360 -4.89 16.19 18.66
CA ALA A 360 -4.46 17.57 18.41
C ALA A 360 -3.21 17.60 17.52
N TYR A 361 -2.80 18.82 17.13
CA TYR A 361 -1.56 19.08 16.42
C TYR A 361 -1.00 20.44 16.81
N THR A 362 0.30 20.62 16.59
CA THR A 362 0.98 21.89 16.79
C THR A 362 0.90 22.72 15.50
N ASP A 363 0.45 23.98 15.60
CA ASP A 363 0.53 24.92 14.49
C ASP A 363 1.44 26.10 14.87
N PRO A 364 2.61 26.26 14.21
CA PRO A 364 3.55 27.33 14.53
C PRO A 364 3.02 28.73 14.17
N LEU A 365 1.90 28.84 13.46
CA LEU A 365 1.31 30.12 13.03
C LEU A 365 0.20 30.62 13.96
N THR A 366 -0.32 29.79 14.86
CA THR A 366 -1.41 30.17 15.78
C THR A 366 -0.90 30.34 17.20
N THR A 367 -1.53 31.20 18.01
CA THR A 367 -1.26 31.31 19.45
C THR A 367 -2.58 31.13 20.22
N PRO A 368 -2.73 30.10 21.07
CA PRO A 368 -1.75 29.05 21.38
C PRO A 368 -1.40 28.20 20.15
N ASN A 369 -0.21 27.59 20.13
CA ASN A 369 0.26 26.73 19.03
C ASN A 369 -0.46 25.36 19.03
N PHE A 370 -1.67 25.30 19.55
CA PHE A 370 -2.44 24.09 19.80
C PHE A 370 -3.74 24.16 19.03
N ASN A 371 -4.01 23.15 18.21
CA ASN A 371 -5.26 23.03 17.47
C ASN A 371 -5.80 21.60 17.57
N GLN A 372 -7.11 21.47 17.65
CA GLN A 372 -7.79 20.18 17.68
C GLN A 372 -7.76 19.55 16.28
N ALA A 373 -7.39 18.27 16.18
CA ALA A 373 -7.38 17.53 14.92
C ALA A 373 -8.77 16.96 14.54
N SER A 374 -9.63 16.73 15.54
CA SER A 374 -10.94 16.11 15.36
C SER A 374 -11.79 16.82 14.30
N GLY A 375 -12.36 16.04 13.40
CA GLY A 375 -13.27 16.55 12.38
C GLY A 375 -12.59 17.11 11.14
N GLU A 376 -11.25 17.07 11.06
CA GLU A 376 -10.51 17.36 9.84
C GLU A 376 -10.35 16.09 8.98
N SER A 377 -10.11 16.27 7.68
CA SER A 377 -9.89 15.16 6.76
C SER A 377 -8.92 15.53 5.66
N TYR A 378 -8.08 14.58 5.30
CA TYR A 378 -7.17 14.69 4.16
C TYR A 378 -7.61 13.73 3.07
N LEU A 379 -7.52 14.19 1.83
CA LEU A 379 -7.75 13.37 0.67
C LEU A 379 -6.62 13.59 -0.33
N HIS A 380 -6.03 12.49 -0.77
CA HIS A 380 -4.97 12.43 -1.76
C HIS A 380 -5.44 11.62 -2.96
N GLY A 381 -4.96 12.02 -4.12
CA GLY A 381 -5.13 11.29 -5.38
C GLY A 381 -3.77 10.90 -5.91
N ALA A 382 -3.65 9.65 -6.32
CA ALA A 382 -2.42 9.10 -6.87
C ALA A 382 -2.65 8.44 -8.23
N ALA A 383 -1.63 8.48 -9.07
CA ALA A 383 -1.59 7.74 -10.32
C ALA A 383 -0.23 7.06 -10.46
N GLY A 384 -0.21 5.83 -10.97
CA GLY A 384 1.02 5.06 -11.10
C GLY A 384 0.98 4.05 -12.23
N LEU A 385 2.17 3.54 -12.53
CA LEU A 385 2.40 2.49 -13.51
C LEU A 385 3.17 1.35 -12.84
N ARG A 386 2.79 0.12 -13.15
CA ARG A 386 3.44 -1.09 -12.63
C ARG A 386 3.67 -2.10 -13.72
N LEU A 387 4.90 -2.57 -13.84
CA LEU A 387 5.34 -3.57 -14.79
C LEU A 387 5.66 -4.87 -14.07
N PHE A 388 4.97 -5.95 -14.46
CA PHE A 388 5.22 -7.28 -13.91
C PHE A 388 6.19 -8.03 -14.80
N PHE A 389 7.16 -8.70 -14.19
CA PHE A 389 8.09 -9.62 -14.82
C PHE A 389 7.69 -11.04 -14.42
N CYS A 390 6.87 -11.67 -15.25
CA CYS A 390 6.20 -12.93 -14.92
C CYS A 390 5.34 -12.79 -13.65
N ASP A 391 5.26 -13.86 -12.87
CA ASP A 391 4.60 -13.96 -11.57
C ASP A 391 5.55 -13.68 -10.39
N ARG A 392 6.87 -13.60 -10.65
CA ARG A 392 7.90 -13.55 -9.58
C ARG A 392 8.31 -12.15 -9.16
N ALA A 393 8.35 -11.19 -10.08
CA ALA A 393 8.85 -9.87 -9.75
C ALA A 393 8.02 -8.78 -10.41
N ASP A 394 7.98 -7.60 -9.79
CA ASP A 394 7.41 -6.42 -10.43
C ASP A 394 8.03 -5.14 -9.87
N PHE A 395 7.94 -4.10 -10.69
CA PHE A 395 8.39 -2.76 -10.34
C PHE A 395 7.29 -1.76 -10.69
N GLY A 396 7.11 -0.76 -9.84
CA GLY A 396 6.18 0.33 -10.14
C GLY A 396 6.60 1.66 -9.54
N VAL A 397 6.03 2.72 -10.10
CA VAL A 397 6.17 4.08 -9.61
C VAL A 397 4.79 4.75 -9.59
N SER A 398 4.51 5.51 -8.53
CA SER A 398 3.30 6.33 -8.41
C SER A 398 3.64 7.74 -7.95
N TYR A 399 2.81 8.68 -8.37
CA TYR A 399 2.83 10.09 -7.95
C TYR A 399 1.51 10.41 -7.27
N SER A 400 1.55 11.05 -6.10
CA SER A 400 0.40 11.46 -5.30
C SER A 400 0.45 12.94 -4.96
N THR A 401 -0.74 13.56 -4.91
CA THR A 401 -0.96 14.97 -4.57
C THR A 401 -2.24 15.10 -3.75
N PRO A 402 -2.35 16.09 -2.85
CA PRO A 402 -3.61 16.36 -2.17
C PRO A 402 -4.69 16.83 -3.15
N ILE A 403 -5.92 16.36 -2.93
CA ILE A 403 -7.14 16.80 -3.61
C ILE A 403 -7.82 17.92 -2.80
N THR A 404 -7.69 17.87 -1.47
CA THR A 404 -8.21 18.89 -0.54
C THR A 404 -7.23 20.05 -0.36
N SER A 405 -7.68 21.16 0.23
CA SER A 405 -6.81 22.32 0.53
C SER A 405 -5.68 21.98 1.49
N ASP A 406 -5.95 21.01 2.37
CA ASP A 406 -5.02 20.50 3.35
C ASP A 406 -4.70 19.06 2.96
N GLY A 407 -3.43 18.67 3.11
CA GLY A 407 -2.93 17.36 2.73
C GLY A 407 -1.98 16.80 3.77
N TRP A 408 -1.65 15.53 3.58
CA TRP A 408 -0.53 14.92 4.28
C TRP A 408 0.80 15.56 3.84
N ALA A 409 1.17 15.36 2.57
CA ALA A 409 2.28 16.03 1.90
C ALA A 409 1.77 16.80 0.67
N GLU A 410 2.53 17.77 0.15
CA GLU A 410 2.19 18.48 -1.10
C GLU A 410 2.44 17.57 -2.30
N THR A 411 3.59 16.90 -2.32
CA THR A 411 3.95 15.92 -3.35
C THR A 411 4.42 14.64 -2.69
N GLN A 412 4.11 13.51 -3.31
CA GLN A 412 4.69 12.23 -2.91
C GLN A 412 4.99 11.37 -4.13
N VAL A 413 6.23 10.92 -4.25
CA VAL A 413 6.69 9.93 -5.22
C VAL A 413 6.95 8.63 -4.47
N ARG A 414 6.37 7.55 -4.98
CA ARG A 414 6.58 6.21 -4.43
C ARG A 414 7.11 5.30 -5.52
N SER A 415 8.17 4.58 -5.21
CA SER A 415 8.67 3.49 -6.03
C SER A 415 8.64 2.19 -5.26
N GLU A 416 8.35 1.10 -5.94
CA GLU A 416 8.17 -0.20 -5.31
C GLU A 416 8.77 -1.30 -6.17
N LEU A 417 9.55 -2.18 -5.55
CA LEU A 417 10.11 -3.39 -6.12
C LEU A 417 9.65 -4.58 -5.28
N ARG A 418 9.13 -5.62 -5.94
CA ARG A 418 8.61 -6.81 -5.25
C ARG A 418 9.16 -8.09 -5.82
N PHE A 419 9.32 -9.07 -4.94
CA PHE A 419 9.71 -10.44 -5.23
C PHE A 419 8.73 -11.39 -4.55
N ARG A 420 8.20 -12.36 -5.30
CA ARG A 420 7.28 -13.41 -4.84
C ARG A 420 7.95 -14.78 -4.94
N TYR A 421 7.70 -15.65 -3.97
CA TYR A 421 8.35 -16.98 -3.91
C TYR A 421 7.42 -18.14 -3.62
#